data_AF-A0A956B7R7-F1
#
_entry.id   AF-A0A956B7R7-F1
#
_cell.length_a   1.000
_cell.length_b   1.000
_cell.length_c   1.000
_cell.angle_alpha   90.00
_cell.angle_beta   90.00
_cell.angle_gamma   90.00
#
_symmetry.space_group_name_H-M   'P 1'
#
loop_
_entity.id
_entity.type
_entity.pdbx_description
1 polymer ?
#
loop_
_entity_poly.entity_id
_entity_poly.type
_entity_poly.pdbx_seq_one_letter_code
_entity_poly.pdbx_strand_id
1 'polypeptide(L)' 'TWLGAVGLPAPNRQLIFLFGGPRLFPEVGASNLVAGLVVIIVVSLISTLYPAFIATRISPVAAMRTEE' A
#
# COMPACT_ATOMS: atom_id res chain seq x y z
N THR A 1 -1.75 3.08 -22.02
CA THR A 1 -3.04 2.67 -21.41
C THR A 1 -4.09 3.73 -21.72
N TRP A 2 -5.34 3.38 -22.04
CA TRP A 2 -6.42 4.31 -22.42
C TRP A 2 -6.59 5.51 -21.45
N LEU A 3 -6.32 5.27 -20.17
CA LEU A 3 -6.37 6.27 -19.08
C LEU A 3 -5.37 7.43 -19.26
N GLY A 4 -4.20 7.18 -19.85
CA GLY A 4 -3.20 8.21 -20.14
C GLY A 4 -3.51 9.05 -21.38
N ALA A 5 -4.47 8.63 -22.22
CA ALA A 5 -4.86 9.34 -23.44
C ALA A 5 -6.16 10.16 -23.27
N VAL A 6 -7.15 9.61 -22.57
CA VAL A 6 -8.44 10.31 -22.32
C VAL A 6 -8.36 11.24 -21.11
N GLY A 7 -7.60 10.84 -20.09
CA GLY A 7 -7.49 11.54 -18.82
C GLY A 7 -8.76 11.46 -17.98
N LEU A 8 -8.62 11.64 -16.67
CA LEU A 8 -9.71 11.74 -15.72
C LEU A 8 -10.16 13.21 -15.65
N PRO A 9 -11.40 13.55 -16.02
CA PRO A 9 -11.90 14.91 -15.96
C PRO A 9 -12.04 15.37 -14.51
N ALA A 10 -11.81 16.66 -14.26
CA ALA A 10 -12.10 17.30 -12.98
C ALA A 10 -13.51 17.93 -13.01
N PRO A 11 -14.56 17.26 -12.49
CA PRO A 11 -15.94 17.76 -12.56
C PRO A 11 -16.21 18.97 -11.65
N ASN A 12 -15.37 19.22 -10.65
CA ASN A 12 -15.54 20.30 -9.68
C ASN A 12 -14.25 21.11 -9.49
N ARG A 13 -14.38 22.29 -8.89
CA ARG A 13 -13.27 23.25 -8.76
C ARG A 13 -12.15 22.75 -7.84
N GLN A 14 -12.49 21.91 -6.86
CA GLN A 14 -11.55 21.27 -5.94
C GLN A 14 -10.61 20.32 -6.70
N LEU A 15 -11.16 19.50 -7.60
CA LEU A 15 -10.38 18.56 -8.41
C LEU A 15 -9.55 19.28 -9.47
N ILE A 16 -10.02 20.42 -10.01
CA ILE A 16 -9.21 21.23 -10.93
C ILE A 16 -7.94 21.73 -10.22
N PHE A 17 -8.07 22.19 -8.97
CA PHE A 17 -6.92 22.61 -8.17
C PHE A 17 -6.00 21.43 -7.84
N LEU A 18 -6.55 20.29 -7.40
CA LEU A 18 -5.77 19.09 -7.07
C LEU A 18 -5.02 18.51 -8.29
N PHE A 19 -5.65 18.48 -9.46
CA PHE A 19 -5.06 17.92 -10.67
C PHE A 19 -4.15 18.92 -11.40
N GLY A 20 -4.12 20.19 -10.99
CA GLY A 20 -3.37 21.25 -11.67
C GLY A 20 -3.93 21.62 -13.05
N GLY A 21 -5.18 21.23 -13.35
CA GLY A 21 -5.79 21.41 -14.66
C GLY A 21 -7.15 20.70 -14.79
N PRO A 22 -7.81 20.81 -15.97
CA PRO A 22 -9.14 20.24 -16.20
C PRO A 22 -9.13 18.70 -16.34
N ARG A 23 -7.97 18.08 -16.52
CA ARG A 23 -7.80 16.64 -16.68
C ARG A 23 -6.52 16.14 -16.02
N LEU A 24 -6.60 14.97 -15.39
CA LEU A 24 -5.47 14.22 -14.84
C LEU A 24 -5.13 13.07 -15.79
N PHE A 25 -3.87 12.91 -16.19
CA PHE A 25 -3.43 11.83 -17.08
C PHE A 25 -2.57 10.82 -16.31
N PRO A 26 -3.18 9.81 -15.69
CA PRO A 26 -2.44 8.82 -14.92
C PRO A 26 -1.62 7.91 -15.85
N GLU A 27 -0.31 7.87 -15.63
CA GLU A 27 0.60 6.95 -16.29
C GLU A 27 0.94 5.79 -15.35
N VAL A 28 0.56 4.57 -15.74
CA VAL A 28 0.96 3.34 -15.05
C VAL A 28 2.06 2.70 -15.86
N GLY A 29 3.31 2.91 -15.44
CA GLY A 29 4.49 2.26 -16.03
C GLY A 29 4.75 0.89 -15.42
N ALA A 30 5.48 0.04 -16.14
CA ALA A 30 5.94 -1.26 -15.62
C ALA A 30 6.77 -1.12 -14.33
N SER A 31 7.55 -0.04 -14.21
CA SER A 31 8.30 0.31 -13.00
C SER A 31 7.39 0.51 -11.78
N ASN A 32 6.26 1.21 -11.95
CA ASN A 32 5.30 1.46 -10.88
C ASN A 32 4.67 0.15 -10.38
N LEU A 33 4.41 -0.79 -11.29
CA LEU A 33 3.87 -2.11 -10.94
C LEU A 33 4.88 -2.94 -10.13
N VAL A 34 6.14 -2.98 -10.59
CA VAL A 34 7.21 -3.70 -9.89
C VAL A 34 7.47 -3.08 -8.52
N ALA A 35 7.56 -1.75 -8.44
CA ALA A 35 7.74 -1.05 -7.18
C ALA A 35 6.59 -1.32 -6.21
N GLY A 36 5.34 -1.27 -6.70
CA GLY A 36 4.16 -1.60 -5.90
C GLY A 36 4.19 -3.02 -5.35
N LEU A 37 4.52 -4.01 -6.19
CA LEU A 37 4.67 -5.41 -5.77
C LEU A 37 5.73 -5.58 -4.69
N VAL A 38 6.91 -4.98 -4.88
CA VAL A 38 8.01 -5.02 -3.90
C VAL A 38 7.58 -4.42 -2.57
N VAL A 39 6.92 -3.25 -2.60
CA VAL A 39 6.43 -2.59 -1.38
C VAL A 39 5.43 -3.46 -0.65
N ILE A 40 4.46 -4.07 -1.35
CA ILE A 40 3.48 -4.98 -0.74
C ILE A 40 4.19 -6.14 -0.05
N ILE A 41 5.11 -6.82 -0.74
CA ILE A 41 5.85 -7.96 -0.17
C ILE A 41 6.62 -7.53 1.08
N VAL A 42 7.37 -6.43 1.00
CA VAL A 42 8.18 -5.94 2.13
C VAL A 42 7.31 -5.57 3.33
N VAL A 43 6.24 -4.81 3.12
CA VAL A 43 5.35 -4.38 4.19
C VAL A 43 4.63 -5.57 4.82
N SER A 44 4.11 -6.49 4.01
CA SER A 44 3.45 -7.71 4.51
C SER A 44 4.42 -8.58 5.32
N LEU A 45 5.65 -8.74 4.83
CA LEU A 45 6.68 -9.52 5.51
C LEU A 45 7.04 -8.90 6.86
N ILE A 46 7.31 -7.59 6.90
CA ILE A 46 7.65 -6.89 8.15
C ILE A 46 6.47 -6.95 9.12
N SER A 47 5.25 -6.66 8.65
CA SER A 47 4.07 -6.65 9.50
C SER A 47 3.73 -8.02 10.09
N THR A 48 4.15 -9.12 9.45
CA THR A 48 3.89 -10.48 9.92
C THR A 48 5.04 -11.02 10.76
N LEU A 49 6.27 -10.91 10.25
CA LEU A 49 7.44 -11.48 10.90
C LEU A 49 7.88 -10.70 12.13
N TYR A 50 7.71 -9.37 12.16
CA TYR A 50 8.10 -8.59 13.32
C TYR A 50 7.36 -9.03 14.60
N PRO A 51 6.00 -9.05 14.65
CA PRO A 51 5.30 -9.54 15.84
C PRO A 51 5.53 -11.03 16.08
N ALA A 52 5.63 -11.86 15.03
CA ALA A 52 5.93 -13.28 15.19
C ALA A 52 7.29 -13.51 15.85
N PHE A 53 8.32 -12.75 15.46
CA PHE A 53 9.65 -12.83 16.05
C PHE A 53 9.64 -12.44 17.53
N ILE A 54 8.92 -11.38 17.89
CA ILE A 54 8.73 -10.99 19.29
C ILE A 54 8.02 -12.11 20.08
N ALA A 55 6.99 -12.74 19.51
CA ALA A 55 6.29 -13.84 20.16
C ALA A 55 7.21 -15.05 20.44
N THR A 56 8.21 -15.32 19.58
CA THR A 56 9.18 -16.41 19.83
C THR A 56 10.10 -16.18 21.04
N ARG A 57 10.18 -14.94 21.55
CA ARG A 57 10.95 -14.60 22.74
C ARG A 57 10.18 -14.86 24.04
N ILE A 58 8.88 -15.13 23.97
CA ILE A 58 8.04 -15.42 25.13
C ILE A 58 8.31 -16.87 25.55
N SER A 59 8.46 -17.11 26.86
CA SER A 59 8.71 -18.47 27.35
C SER A 59 7.52 -19.38 27.02
N PRO A 60 7.74 -20.64 26.61
CA PRO A 60 6.64 -21.55 26.26
C PRO A 60 5.62 -21.72 27.39
N VAL A 61 6.08 -21.69 28.65
CA VAL A 61 5.21 -21.76 29.83
C VAL A 61 4.31 -20.52 29.93
N ALA A 62 4.83 -19.32 29.64
CA ALA A 62 4.02 -18.10 29.62
C ALA A 62 3.08 -18.07 28.41
N ALA A 63 3.51 -18.58 27.26
CA ALA A 63 2.70 -18.60 26.04
C ALA A 63 1.53 -19.62 26.09
N MET A 64 1.66 -20.70 26.84
CA MET A 64 0.62 -21.74 27.00
C MET A 64 -0.33 -21.48 28.18
N ARG A 65 -0.05 -20.49 29.01
CA ARG A 65 -0.94 -20.09 30.11
C ARG A 65 -2.13 -19.35 29.51
N THR A 66 -3.30 -19.97 29.55
CA THR A 66 -4.57 -19.25 29.42
C THR A 66 -4.75 -18.45 30.71
N GLU A 67 -4.74 -17.12 30.64
CA GLU A 67 -5.19 -16.27 31.74
C GLU A 67 -6.69 -16.58 31.95
N GLU A 68 -7.06 -17.04 33.15
CA GLU A 68 -8.47 -17.26 33.54
C GLU A 68 -9.18 -15.93 33.82
#